data_AF-A0A3R7TPJ2-F1
#
_entry.id   AF-A0A3R7TPJ2-F1
#
_cell.length_a   1.000
_cell.length_b   1.000
_cell.length_c   1.000
_cell.angle_alpha   90.00
_cell.angle_beta   90.00
_cell.angle_gamma   90.00
#
_symmetry.space_group_name_H-M   'P 1'
#
loop_
_entity.id
_entity.type
_entity.pdbx_description
1 polymer ?
#
loop_
_entity_poly.entity_id
_entity_poly.type
_entity_poly.pdbx_seq_one_letter_code
_entity_poly.pdbx_strand_id
1 'polypeptide(L)'
;MLGNSTTTIESERSRQAGIEVSATDNSSGTCPHCGEVSMMQMTDEGIIVGPCPKEGCGDVNPVGQDCNKCGMEIPSAIMCHKCGRETSVSDLFPLEEAW
;
A
#
# COMPACT_ATOMS: atom_id res chain seq x y z
N MET A 1 60.81 -11.16 -7.39
CA MET A 1 59.61 -11.86 -7.88
C MET A 1 58.46 -11.46 -6.97
N LEU A 2 57.64 -10.50 -7.41
CA LEU A 2 56.57 -9.89 -6.61
C LEU A 2 55.29 -10.72 -6.77
N GLY A 3 54.85 -11.38 -5.70
CA GLY A 3 53.55 -12.06 -5.65
C GLY A 3 52.49 -11.08 -5.13
N ASN A 4 51.73 -10.47 -6.04
CA ASN A 4 50.53 -9.72 -5.68
C ASN A 4 49.33 -10.39 -6.37
N SER A 5 48.47 -11.03 -5.58
CA SER A 5 47.21 -11.60 -6.06
C SER A 5 46.15 -11.35 -5.01
N THR A 6 45.67 -10.11 -4.95
CA THR A 6 44.38 -9.77 -4.35
C THR A 6 43.34 -9.79 -5.46
N THR A 7 42.78 -10.96 -5.74
CA THR A 7 41.63 -11.10 -6.62
C THR A 7 40.38 -10.79 -5.80
N THR A 8 39.94 -9.53 -5.84
CA THR A 8 38.60 -9.13 -5.36
C THR A 8 37.59 -9.48 -6.44
N ILE A 9 36.79 -10.53 -6.20
CA ILE A 9 35.57 -10.77 -6.97
C ILE A 9 34.49 -9.87 -6.35
N GLU A 10 34.29 -8.69 -6.92
CA GLU A 10 33.14 -7.86 -6.61
C GLU A 10 32.01 -8.25 -7.56
N SER A 11 30.96 -8.86 -7.00
CA SER A 11 29.78 -9.28 -7.74
C SER A 11 28.93 -8.05 -8.07
N GLU A 12 29.04 -7.56 -9.30
CA GLU A 12 28.40 -6.34 -9.83
C GLU A 12 26.86 -6.43 -9.95
N ARG A 13 26.21 -7.46 -9.38
CA ARG A 13 24.77 -7.73 -9.57
C ARG A 13 23.83 -7.21 -8.49
N SER A 14 24.32 -6.49 -7.49
CA SER A 14 23.50 -6.18 -6.30
C SER A 14 22.79 -4.82 -6.31
N ARG A 15 22.66 -4.10 -7.43
CA ARG A 15 21.99 -2.78 -7.44
C ARG A 15 20.94 -2.64 -8.53
N GLN A 16 19.89 -3.45 -8.44
CA GLN A 16 18.62 -3.17 -9.09
C GLN A 16 17.48 -3.34 -8.08
N ALA A 17 17.45 -2.41 -7.14
CA ALA A 17 16.28 -2.12 -6.33
C ALA A 17 16.20 -0.59 -6.14
N GLY A 18 16.28 0.13 -7.27
CA GLY A 18 15.78 1.50 -7.33
C GLY A 18 14.29 1.43 -7.61
N ILE A 19 13.51 0.91 -6.67
CA ILE A 19 12.08 1.23 -6.67
C ILE A 19 12.01 2.51 -5.87
N GLU A 20 12.11 3.60 -6.62
CA GLU A 20 11.70 4.93 -6.22
C GLU A 20 10.24 4.90 -5.77
N VAL A 21 10.00 4.49 -4.51
CA VAL A 21 8.76 4.82 -3.81
C VAL A 21 8.85 6.31 -3.53
N SER A 22 8.34 7.08 -4.48
CA SER A 22 8.15 8.51 -4.40
C SER A 22 7.21 8.78 -3.21
N ALA A 23 7.81 8.94 -2.03
CA ALA A 23 7.15 9.28 -0.79
C ALA A 23 6.79 10.77 -0.81
N THR A 24 5.77 11.15 -1.58
CA THR A 24 5.07 12.42 -1.38
C THR A 24 3.70 12.33 -2.07
N ASP A 25 2.67 12.75 -1.32
CA ASP A 25 1.26 12.90 -1.72
C ASP A 25 0.38 11.66 -1.54
N ASN A 26 -0.48 11.69 -0.50
CA ASN A 26 -1.61 10.78 -0.21
C ASN A 26 -1.46 9.39 -0.85
N SER A 27 -0.79 8.47 -0.15
CA SER A 27 -0.61 7.13 -0.69
C SER A 27 -1.98 6.51 -0.93
N SER A 28 -2.22 6.13 -2.18
CA SER A 28 -3.39 5.34 -2.54
C SER A 28 -3.02 3.88 -2.31
N GLY A 29 -3.88 3.15 -1.61
CA GLY A 29 -3.63 1.75 -1.29
C GLY A 29 -3.51 0.93 -2.57
N THR A 30 -2.68 -0.10 -2.60
CA THR A 30 -2.48 -0.93 -3.80
C THR A 30 -2.82 -2.38 -3.47
N CYS A 31 -3.56 -3.06 -4.35
CA CYS A 31 -3.94 -4.46 -4.14
C CYS A 31 -2.69 -5.35 -4.13
N PRO A 32 -2.42 -6.11 -3.06
CA PRO A 32 -1.21 -6.94 -2.94
C PRO A 32 -1.21 -8.13 -3.90
N HIS A 33 -2.36 -8.46 -4.51
CA HIS A 33 -2.49 -9.61 -5.40
C HIS A 33 -2.27 -9.28 -6.88
N CYS A 34 -2.67 -8.10 -7.33
CA CYS A 34 -2.63 -7.72 -8.75
C CYS A 34 -1.96 -6.37 -9.02
N GLY A 35 -1.56 -5.64 -7.97
CA GLY A 35 -0.92 -4.32 -8.09
C GLY A 35 -1.87 -3.20 -8.50
N GLU A 36 -3.19 -3.42 -8.45
CA GLU A 36 -4.16 -2.40 -8.84
C GLU A 36 -4.31 -1.33 -7.76
N VAL A 37 -4.41 -0.06 -8.17
CA VAL A 37 -4.68 1.04 -7.24
C VAL A 37 -6.10 0.89 -6.68
N SER A 38 -6.20 0.93 -5.36
CA SER A 38 -7.44 0.88 -4.61
C SER A 38 -8.03 2.28 -4.40
N MET A 39 -9.32 2.32 -4.10
CA MET A 39 -10.03 3.55 -3.72
C MET A 39 -9.77 3.97 -2.27
N MET A 40 -9.01 3.19 -1.50
CA MET A 40 -8.53 3.60 -0.17
C MET A 40 -7.37 4.57 -0.29
N GLN A 41 -7.35 5.54 0.60
CA GLN A 41 -6.26 6.50 0.72
C GLN A 41 -5.79 6.55 2.17
N MET A 42 -4.49 6.73 2.37
CA MET A 42 -3.93 7.00 3.69
C MET A 42 -3.69 8.49 3.81
N THR A 43 -4.23 9.10 4.86
CA THR A 43 -3.99 10.50 5.19
C THR A 43 -2.55 10.69 5.68
N ASP A 44 -2.10 11.94 5.72
CA ASP A 44 -0.84 12.36 6.32
C ASP A 44 -0.70 12.01 7.82
N GLU A 45 -1.82 11.96 8.54
CA GLU A 45 -1.91 11.47 9.91
C GLU A 45 -1.78 9.94 10.03
N GLY A 46 -1.69 9.22 8.91
CA GLY A 46 -1.62 7.76 8.87
C GLY A 46 -2.98 7.07 9.06
N ILE A 47 -4.08 7.80 8.91
CA ILE A 47 -5.43 7.25 8.99
C ILE A 47 -5.83 6.76 7.61
N ILE A 48 -6.28 5.51 7.52
CA ILE A 48 -6.78 4.98 6.27
C ILE A 48 -8.25 5.33 6.12
N VAL A 49 -8.57 6.04 5.03
CA VAL A 49 -9.92 6.46 4.68
C VAL A 49 -10.38 5.76 3.41
N GLY A 50 -11.68 5.48 3.35
CA GLY A 50 -12.29 4.80 2.21
C GLY A 50 -13.72 5.27 1.97
N PRO A 51 -14.25 5.06 0.75
CA PRO A 51 -15.63 5.39 0.45
C PRO A 51 -16.59 4.48 1.22
N CYS A 52 -17.71 5.05 1.66
CA CYS A 52 -18.77 4.30 2.32
C CYS A 52 -19.34 3.23 1.37
N PRO A 53 -19.47 1.95 1.80
CA PRO A 53 -19.99 0.87 0.97
C PRO A 53 -21.50 1.00 0.69
N LYS A 54 -22.21 1.90 1.38
CA LYS A 54 -23.63 2.16 1.17
C LYS A 54 -23.85 2.82 -0.20
N GLU A 55 -24.64 2.16 -1.04
CA GLU A 55 -25.06 2.71 -2.32
C GLU A 55 -25.69 4.09 -2.16
N GLY A 56 -25.19 5.07 -2.92
CA GLY A 56 -25.68 6.46 -2.90
C GLY A 56 -25.15 7.35 -1.78
N CYS A 57 -24.31 6.85 -0.85
CA CYS A 57 -23.71 7.71 0.18
C CYS A 57 -22.55 8.54 -0.37
N GLY A 58 -21.56 7.86 -0.97
CA GLY A 58 -20.39 8.46 -1.64
C GLY A 58 -19.39 9.16 -0.73
N ASP A 59 -19.63 9.24 0.58
CA ASP A 59 -18.74 9.93 1.52
C ASP A 59 -17.54 9.06 1.88
N VAL A 60 -16.38 9.70 2.04
CA VAL A 60 -15.13 9.08 2.45
C VAL A 60 -14.96 9.26 3.96
N ASN A 61 -14.78 8.16 4.69
CA ASN A 61 -14.64 8.17 6.14
C ASN A 61 -13.50 7.21 6.56
N PRO A 62 -12.97 7.34 7.79
CA PRO A 62 -11.96 6.43 8.31
C PRO A 62 -12.46 4.99 8.38
N VAL A 63 -11.58 4.05 8.06
CA VAL A 63 -11.84 2.62 8.17
C VAL A 63 -12.05 2.22 9.64
N GLY A 64 -13.06 1.41 9.91
CA GLY A 64 -13.46 1.02 11.28
C GLY A 64 -14.24 2.10 12.05
N GLN A 65 -14.61 3.21 11.40
CA GLN A 65 -15.50 4.23 11.95
C GLN A 65 -16.85 4.22 11.25
N ASP A 66 -17.86 4.79 11.90
CA ASP A 66 -19.18 4.99 11.31
C ASP A 66 -19.16 6.13 10.29
N CYS A 67 -19.79 5.91 9.14
CA CYS A 67 -19.97 6.95 8.14
C CYS A 67 -20.85 8.08 8.69
N ASN A 68 -20.32 9.31 8.73
CA ASN A 68 -21.00 10.49 9.29
C ASN A 68 -22.38 10.79 8.65
N LYS A 69 -22.59 10.38 7.39
CA LYS A 69 -23.86 10.59 6.66
C LYS A 69 -24.94 9.55 6.93
N CYS A 70 -24.55 8.28 7.05
CA CYS A 70 -25.48 7.17 6.97
C CYS A 70 -25.41 6.19 8.14
N GLY A 71 -24.41 6.34 9.03
CA GLY A 71 -24.20 5.52 10.22
C GLY A 71 -23.76 4.08 9.94
N MET A 72 -23.29 3.78 8.71
CA MET A 72 -22.75 2.47 8.38
C MET A 72 -21.25 2.43 8.66
N GLU A 73 -20.79 1.39 9.33
CA GLU A 73 -19.37 1.15 9.59
C GLU A 73 -18.60 0.98 8.28
N ILE A 74 -17.46 1.66 8.16
CA ILE A 74 -16.56 1.51 7.03
C ILE A 74 -15.75 0.20 7.21
N PRO A 75 -15.87 -0.77 6.29
CA PRO A 75 -15.28 -2.08 6.46
C PRO A 75 -13.76 -2.04 6.39
N SER A 76 -13.11 -2.84 7.23
CA SER A 76 -11.66 -3.04 7.25
C SER A 76 -11.15 -4.08 6.24
N ALA A 77 -12.06 -4.79 5.58
CA ALA A 77 -11.78 -5.72 4.50
C ALA A 77 -12.56 -5.30 3.25
N ILE A 78 -11.89 -5.31 2.10
CA ILE A 78 -12.45 -4.89 0.82
C ILE A 78 -12.10 -5.84 -0.31
N MET A 79 -13.01 -5.95 -1.26
CA MET A 79 -12.82 -6.79 -2.43
C MET A 79 -12.21 -5.98 -3.58
N CYS A 80 -11.08 -6.43 -4.11
CA CYS A 80 -10.45 -5.79 -5.25
C CYS A 80 -11.34 -5.87 -6.49
N HIS A 81 -11.71 -4.73 -7.06
CA HIS A 81 -12.56 -4.66 -8.25
C HIS A 81 -11.96 -5.34 -9.49
N LYS A 82 -10.62 -5.46 -9.57
CA LYS A 82 -9.92 -6.06 -10.71
C LYS A 82 -9.71 -7.56 -10.59
N CYS A 83 -9.27 -8.05 -9.43
CA CYS A 83 -8.97 -9.49 -9.25
C CYS A 83 -10.01 -10.26 -8.43
N GLY A 84 -10.98 -9.58 -7.82
CA GLY A 84 -12.05 -10.20 -7.04
C GLY A 84 -11.60 -10.83 -5.72
N ARG A 85 -10.36 -10.61 -5.28
CA ARG A 85 -9.87 -11.11 -3.99
C ARG A 85 -10.23 -10.14 -2.87
N GLU A 86 -10.64 -10.70 -1.76
CA GLU A 86 -10.76 -9.98 -0.49
C GLU A 86 -9.37 -9.70 0.08
N THR A 87 -9.18 -8.48 0.58
CA THR A 87 -7.92 -7.97 1.10
C THR A 87 -8.23 -7.04 2.26
N SER A 88 -7.42 -7.10 3.31
CA SER A 88 -7.54 -6.17 4.43
C SER A 88 -7.03 -4.80 4.00
N VAL A 89 -7.62 -3.75 4.52
CA VAL A 89 -7.21 -2.38 4.23
C VAL A 89 -5.73 -2.16 4.60
N SER A 90 -5.24 -2.76 5.68
CA SER A 90 -3.81 -2.70 6.07
C SER A 90 -2.88 -3.32 5.04
N ASP A 91 -3.29 -4.38 4.36
CA ASP A 91 -2.46 -5.06 3.35
C ASP A 91 -2.31 -4.24 2.06
N LEU A 92 -3.18 -3.23 1.87
CA LEU A 92 -3.08 -2.28 0.76
C LEU A 92 -1.94 -1.28 0.94
N PHE A 93 -1.48 -1.10 2.17
CA PHE A 93 -0.43 -0.18 2.56
C PHE A 93 0.70 -0.99 3.19
N PRO A 94 1.51 -1.70 2.38
CA PRO A 94 2.63 -2.45 2.90
C PRO A 94 3.55 -1.49 3.64
N LEU A 95 3.68 -1.71 4.95
CA LEU A 95 4.73 -1.10 5.75
C LEU A 95 6.05 -1.69 5.24
N GLU A 96 6.96 -0.88 4.72
CA GLU A 96 8.33 -1.35 4.55
C GLU A 96 8.91 -1.59 5.94
N GLU A 97 8.90 -2.85 6.38
CA GLU A 97 9.74 -3.30 7.48
C GLU A 97 11.20 -3.17 7.03
N ALA A 98 11.82 -2.04 7.35
CA ALA A 98 13.25 -1.83 7.16
C ALA A 98 14.01 -2.74 8.14
N TRP A 99 14.54 -3.86 7.66
CA TRP A 99 15.46 -4.75 8.39
C TRP A 99 16.87 -4.68 7.83
#